data_AF-A0A975G597-F1
#
_entry.id   AF-A0A975G597-F1
#
_cell.length_a   1.000
_cell.length_b   1.000
_cell.length_c   1.000
_cell.angle_alpha   90.00
_cell.angle_beta   90.00
_cell.angle_gamma   90.00
#
_symmetry.space_group_name_H-M   'P 1'
#
loop_
_entity.id
_entity.type
_entity.pdbx_description
1 polymer ?
#
loop_
_entity_poly.entity_id
_entity_poly.type
_entity_poly.pdbx_seq_one_letter_code
_entity_poly.pdbx_strand_id
1 'polypeptide(L)'
;MSRLSAMNPEQPTNPDERLSLSKAALYLLEECRMVLPGIQALLGFELTVIFNPGFDQKLSPAEQTLHLASIVLLSLAVILIMTPAAYHRQTGPRHVSEHFIRLATRLLLASMVPLSASIAIELYLVGRVIAGTLAGGVIAAVAGLVAVFLWFILPRLFSRAER
;
A
#
# COMPACT_ATOMS: atom_id res chain seq x y z
N MET A 1 54.28 24.92 -11.20
CA MET A 1 54.30 23.44 -11.11
C MET A 1 52.89 22.96 -10.83
N SER A 2 52.20 22.57 -11.92
CA SER A 2 50.91 21.89 -11.93
C SER A 2 51.09 20.45 -11.46
N ARG A 3 50.28 20.01 -10.49
CA ARG A 3 49.87 18.62 -10.29
C ARG A 3 48.40 18.70 -9.87
N LEU A 4 47.48 18.66 -10.84
CA LEU A 4 46.75 17.46 -11.23
C LEU A 4 46.13 16.82 -9.98
N SER A 5 44.89 17.19 -9.65
CA SER A 5 43.72 16.42 -10.08
C SER A 5 43.99 14.92 -9.99
N ALA A 6 44.09 14.41 -8.76
CA ALA A 6 43.66 13.05 -8.51
C ALA A 6 42.13 13.12 -8.41
N MET A 7 41.49 13.15 -9.58
CA MET A 7 40.17 12.57 -9.75
C MET A 7 40.20 11.24 -9.01
N ASN A 8 39.48 11.17 -7.88
CA ASN A 8 39.15 9.87 -7.31
C ASN A 8 38.42 9.14 -8.43
N PRO A 9 38.98 8.06 -8.99
CA PRO A 9 38.28 7.34 -10.04
C PRO A 9 36.96 6.92 -9.41
N GLU A 10 35.84 7.44 -9.91
CA GLU A 10 34.55 6.81 -9.70
C GLU A 10 34.74 5.37 -10.12
N GLN A 11 34.90 4.50 -9.11
CA GLN A 11 35.10 3.08 -9.28
C GLN A 11 33.85 2.58 -10.01
N PRO A 12 33.94 2.16 -11.28
CA PRO A 12 32.80 1.54 -11.89
C PRO A 12 32.74 0.09 -11.39
N THR A 13 31.50 -0.40 -11.21
CA THR A 13 31.04 -1.81 -11.28
C THR A 13 30.70 -2.57 -9.98
N ASN A 14 29.39 -2.72 -9.71
CA ASN A 14 28.75 -4.04 -9.55
C ASN A 14 27.27 -3.95 -9.98
N PRO A 15 26.67 -4.94 -10.68
CA PRO A 15 25.25 -4.93 -11.08
C PRO A 15 24.26 -4.99 -9.92
N ASP A 16 24.73 -5.31 -8.71
CA ASP A 16 23.98 -5.35 -7.45
C ASP A 16 24.55 -4.32 -6.45
N GLU A 17 24.03 -3.09 -6.47
CA GLU A 17 24.39 -2.09 -5.47
C GLU A 17 23.77 -2.46 -4.11
N ARG A 18 24.59 -2.93 -3.16
CA ARG A 18 24.14 -3.19 -1.79
C ARG A 18 23.87 -1.88 -1.06
N LEU A 19 22.60 -1.49 -0.97
CA LEU A 19 22.16 -0.32 -0.21
C LEU A 19 22.56 -0.43 1.27
N SER A 20 23.01 0.67 1.87
CA SER A 20 23.18 0.75 3.32
C SER A 20 21.83 0.67 4.03
N LEU A 21 21.78 0.09 5.23
CA LEU A 21 20.52 -0.06 5.98
C LEU A 21 19.79 1.27 6.18
N SER A 22 20.55 2.34 6.45
CA SER A 22 20.00 3.70 6.60
C SER A 22 19.34 4.20 5.31
N LYS A 23 19.94 3.96 4.14
CA LYS A 23 19.35 4.32 2.84
C LYS A 23 18.09 3.48 2.57
N ALA A 24 18.13 2.17 2.81
CA ALA A 24 16.98 1.29 2.64
C ALA A 24 15.80 1.68 3.54
N ALA A 25 16.06 2.04 4.81
CA ALA A 25 15.03 2.54 5.71
C ALA A 25 14.45 3.88 5.25
N LEU A 26 15.28 4.78 4.73
CA LEU A 26 14.84 6.06 4.19
C LEU A 26 13.87 5.86 3.02
N TYR A 27 14.27 5.08 2.01
CA TYR A 27 13.42 4.81 0.84
C TYR A 27 12.10 4.14 1.23
N LEU A 28 12.13 3.13 2.11
CA LEU A 28 10.91 2.47 2.58
C LEU A 28 9.97 3.46 3.27
N LEU A 29 10.49 4.32 4.16
CA LEU A 29 9.67 5.31 4.85
C LEU A 29 9.15 6.40 3.91
N GLU A 30 9.90 6.75 2.86
CA GLU A 30 9.46 7.67 1.81
C GLU A 30 8.36 7.06 0.94
N GLU A 31 8.49 5.80 0.53
CA GLU A 31 7.45 5.04 -0.18
C GLU A 31 6.13 5.03 0.62
N CYS A 32 6.20 4.71 1.93
CA CYS A 32 5.04 4.81 2.82
C CYS A 32 4.41 6.20 2.80
N ARG A 33 5.22 7.24 2.95
CA ARG A 33 4.75 8.64 3.01
C ARG A 33 4.19 9.14 1.70
N MET A 34 4.65 8.59 0.57
CA MET A 34 4.15 8.94 -0.75
C MET A 34 2.72 8.41 -0.97
N VAL A 35 2.44 7.18 -0.51
CA VAL A 35 1.15 6.53 -0.73
C VAL A 35 0.11 6.90 0.34
N LEU A 36 0.56 7.17 1.58
CA LEU A 36 -0.31 7.39 2.73
C LEU A 36 -1.38 8.49 2.53
N PRO A 37 -1.07 9.68 1.97
CA PRO A 37 -2.09 10.71 1.74
C PRO A 37 -3.23 10.25 0.82
N GLY A 38 -2.91 9.45 -0.20
CA GLY A 38 -3.92 8.90 -1.12
C GLY A 38 -4.87 7.95 -0.41
N ILE A 39 -4.35 7.03 0.41
CA ILE A 39 -5.18 6.08 1.17
C ILE A 39 -5.99 6.80 2.27
N GLN A 40 -5.42 7.81 2.92
CA GLN A 40 -6.13 8.62 3.90
C GLN A 40 -7.30 9.40 3.29
N ALA A 41 -7.13 9.91 2.06
CA ALA A 41 -8.23 10.55 1.33
C ALA A 41 -9.36 9.56 1.02
N LEU A 42 -9.03 8.35 0.55
CA LEU A 42 -10.02 7.28 0.32
C LEU A 42 -10.80 6.96 1.60
N LEU A 43 -10.10 6.78 2.73
CA LEU A 43 -10.74 6.52 4.03
C LEU A 43 -11.69 7.66 4.43
N GLY A 44 -11.28 8.91 4.23
CA GLY A 44 -12.14 10.07 4.50
C GLY A 44 -13.39 10.11 3.63
N PHE A 45 -13.28 9.72 2.36
CA PHE A 45 -14.42 9.64 1.46
C PHE A 45 -15.38 8.51 1.85
N GLU A 46 -14.87 7.32 2.18
CA GLU A 46 -15.70 6.20 2.66
C GLU A 46 -16.46 6.57 3.94
N LEU A 47 -15.79 7.23 4.90
CA LEU A 47 -16.43 7.70 6.13
C LEU A 47 -17.50 8.76 5.87
N THR A 48 -17.33 9.58 4.84
CA THR A 48 -18.31 10.62 4.51
C THR A 48 -19.58 10.04 3.88
N VAL A 49 -19.49 8.88 3.22
CA VAL A 49 -20.60 8.26 2.49
C VAL A 49 -21.83 8.00 3.38
N ILE A 50 -21.62 7.66 4.66
CA ILE A 50 -22.71 7.35 5.60
C ILE A 50 -23.60 8.57 5.92
N PHE A 51 -23.07 9.79 5.75
CA PHE A 51 -23.82 11.02 6.02
C PHE A 51 -24.62 11.51 4.80
N ASN A 52 -24.51 10.84 3.65
CA ASN A 52 -25.28 11.22 2.48
C ASN A 52 -26.76 10.87 2.64
N PRO A 53 -27.71 11.78 2.35
CA PRO A 53 -29.16 11.55 2.53
C PRO A 53 -29.76 10.34 1.79
N GLY A 54 -29.01 9.69 0.91
CA GLY A 54 -29.43 8.49 0.18
C GLY A 54 -28.75 7.19 0.61
N PHE A 55 -27.89 7.20 1.63
CA PHE A 55 -27.15 6.00 2.06
C PHE A 55 -28.09 4.85 2.42
N ASP A 56 -29.02 5.09 3.35
CA ASP A 56 -29.96 4.08 3.84
C ASP A 56 -31.00 3.63 2.80
N GLN A 57 -31.25 4.46 1.78
CA GLN A 57 -32.21 4.16 0.72
C GLN A 57 -31.56 3.38 -0.43
N LYS A 58 -30.30 3.68 -0.74
CA LYS A 58 -29.57 3.07 -1.85
C LYS A 58 -28.94 1.74 -1.45
N LEU A 59 -28.57 1.55 -0.19
CA LEU A 59 -27.87 0.37 0.31
C LEU A 59 -28.76 -0.42 1.25
N SER A 60 -28.92 -1.71 0.94
CA SER A 60 -29.55 -2.67 1.85
C SER A 60 -28.72 -2.83 3.15
N PRO A 61 -29.30 -3.33 4.25
CA PRO A 61 -28.56 -3.55 5.51
C PRO A 61 -27.30 -4.40 5.35
N ALA A 62 -27.32 -5.38 4.44
CA ALA A 62 -26.17 -6.20 4.11
C ALA A 62 -25.06 -5.39 3.41
N GLU A 63 -25.43 -4.50 2.50
CA GLU A 63 -24.51 -3.62 1.79
C GLU A 63 -23.93 -2.53 2.71
N GLN A 64 -24.70 -2.03 3.67
CA GLN A 64 -24.19 -1.12 4.71
C GLN A 64 -23.17 -1.81 5.60
N THR A 65 -23.42 -3.08 5.96
CA THR A 65 -22.45 -3.90 6.70
C THR A 65 -21.19 -4.13 5.88
N LEU A 66 -21.34 -4.32 4.57
CA LEU A 66 -20.23 -4.47 3.64
C LEU A 66 -19.41 -3.18 3.51
N HIS A 67 -20.06 -2.01 3.44
CA HIS A 67 -19.43 -0.68 3.51
C HIS A 67 -18.62 -0.51 4.79
N LEU A 68 -19.20 -0.88 5.95
CA LEU A 68 -18.48 -0.86 7.22
C LEU A 68 -17.26 -1.80 7.23
N ALA A 69 -17.39 -2.99 6.65
CA ALA A 69 -16.27 -3.92 6.52
C ALA A 69 -15.14 -3.33 5.65
N SER A 70 -15.48 -2.61 4.57
CA SER A 70 -14.51 -1.89 3.75
C SER A 70 -13.74 -0.85 4.57
N ILE A 71 -14.44 -0.01 5.33
CA ILE A 71 -13.82 1.01 6.18
C ILE A 71 -12.84 0.39 7.18
N VAL A 72 -13.21 -0.73 7.81
CA VAL A 72 -12.35 -1.45 8.76
C VAL A 72 -11.10 -2.00 8.07
N LEU A 73 -11.25 -2.58 6.88
CA LEU A 73 -10.13 -3.09 6.08
C LEU A 73 -9.20 -1.95 5.64
N LEU A 74 -9.75 -0.85 5.15
CA LEU A 74 -8.95 0.31 4.74
C LEU A 74 -8.20 0.93 5.92
N SER A 75 -8.87 1.04 7.08
CA SER A 75 -8.27 1.49 8.33
C SER A 75 -7.13 0.57 8.77
N LEU A 76 -7.29 -0.74 8.67
CA LEU A 76 -6.24 -1.70 8.96
C LEU A 76 -5.04 -1.53 8.02
N ALA A 77 -5.28 -1.30 6.72
CA ALA A 77 -4.21 -1.01 5.77
C ALA A 77 -3.44 0.27 6.15
N VAL A 78 -4.13 1.35 6.52
CA VAL A 78 -3.51 2.60 7.00
C VAL A 78 -2.66 2.35 8.24
N ILE A 79 -3.19 1.64 9.24
CA ILE A 79 -2.46 1.33 10.48
C ILE A 79 -1.17 0.56 10.16
N LEU A 80 -1.24 -0.45 9.30
CA LEU A 80 -0.08 -1.25 8.91
C LEU A 80 0.98 -0.41 8.18
N ILE A 81 0.59 0.47 7.26
CA ILE A 81 1.49 1.36 6.51
C ILE A 81 2.15 2.40 7.43
N MET A 82 1.43 2.89 8.45
CA MET A 82 1.94 3.87 9.41
C MET A 82 2.85 3.24 10.48
N THR A 83 2.71 1.94 10.74
CA THR A 83 3.42 1.23 11.82
C THR A 83 4.96 1.36 11.74
N PRO A 84 5.63 1.21 10.58
CA PRO A 84 7.09 1.38 10.48
C PRO A 84 7.57 2.77 10.91
N ALA A 85 6.86 3.83 10.53
CA ALA A 85 7.20 5.19 10.93
C ALA A 85 7.01 5.39 12.45
N ALA A 86 5.93 4.84 13.02
CA ALA A 86 5.68 4.86 14.46
C ALA A 86 6.75 4.09 15.24
N TYR A 87 7.09 2.88 14.78
CA TYR A 87 8.13 2.03 15.36
C TYR A 87 9.49 2.73 15.34
N HIS A 88 9.90 3.27 14.19
CA HIS A 88 11.17 3.97 14.03
C HIS A 88 11.29 5.19 14.97
N ARG A 89 10.20 5.94 15.17
CA ARG A 89 10.18 7.07 16.13
C ARG A 89 10.30 6.61 17.59
N GLN A 90 9.75 5.44 17.94
CA GLN A 90 9.78 4.91 19.31
C GLN A 90 11.11 4.27 19.69
N THR A 91 11.79 3.58 18.76
CA THR A 91 13.07 2.89 19.03
C THR A 91 14.29 3.80 19.04
N GLY A 92 14.13 5.07 18.69
CA GLY A 92 15.21 6.07 18.65
C GLY A 92 16.02 6.03 17.34
N PRO A 93 16.36 7.20 16.76
CA PRO A 93 16.93 7.32 15.40
C PRO A 93 18.40 6.89 15.27
N ARG A 94 19.03 6.32 16.31
CA ARG A 94 20.48 6.11 16.34
C ARG A 94 20.97 4.89 15.56
N HIS A 95 20.13 3.88 15.32
CA HIS A 95 20.53 2.68 14.59
C HIS A 95 19.37 2.09 13.78
N VAL A 96 19.60 1.92 12.47
CA VAL A 96 18.70 1.13 11.61
C VAL A 96 19.19 -0.32 11.61
N SER A 97 18.32 -1.23 12.03
CA SER A 97 18.62 -2.66 12.04
C SER A 97 18.01 -3.37 10.82
N GLU A 98 18.61 -4.48 10.40
CA GLU A 98 17.98 -5.35 9.40
C GLU A 98 16.62 -5.88 9.87
N HIS A 99 16.44 -6.04 11.19
CA HIS A 99 15.16 -6.43 11.77
C HIS A 99 14.08 -5.40 11.47
N PHE A 100 14.38 -4.11 11.62
CA PHE A 100 13.46 -3.02 11.26
C PHE A 100 13.07 -3.09 9.78
N ILE A 101 14.03 -3.24 8.86
CA ILE A 101 13.76 -3.35 7.42
C ILE A 101 12.82 -4.53 7.14
N ARG A 102 13.15 -5.72 7.66
CA ARG A 102 12.32 -6.93 7.45
C ARG A 102 10.91 -6.78 8.03
N LEU A 103 10.78 -6.20 9.22
CA LEU A 103 9.47 -5.94 9.84
C LEU A 103 8.67 -4.96 9.00
N ALA A 104 9.29 -3.85 8.61
CA ALA A 104 8.64 -2.81 7.83
C ALA A 104 8.15 -3.36 6.49
N THR A 105 9.01 -4.04 5.72
CA THR A 105 8.62 -4.68 4.45
C THR A 105 7.45 -5.65 4.64
N ARG A 106 7.45 -6.47 5.71
CA ARG A 106 6.33 -7.39 5.98
C ARG A 106 5.03 -6.65 6.27
N LEU A 107 5.08 -5.54 7.00
CA LEU A 107 3.89 -4.74 7.30
C LEU A 107 3.33 -4.08 6.04
N LEU A 108 4.19 -3.53 5.17
CA LEU A 108 3.77 -2.96 3.88
C LEU A 108 3.16 -4.03 2.97
N LEU A 109 3.79 -5.20 2.85
CA LEU A 109 3.23 -6.29 2.04
C LEU A 109 1.91 -6.82 2.64
N ALA A 110 1.81 -6.89 3.97
CA ALA A 110 0.60 -7.31 4.65
C ALA A 110 -0.55 -6.31 4.47
N SER A 111 -0.26 -4.99 4.37
CA SER A 111 -1.30 -3.97 4.19
C SER A 111 -1.96 -4.01 2.82
N MET A 112 -1.27 -4.56 1.80
CA MET A 112 -1.82 -4.69 0.44
C MET A 112 -3.07 -5.59 0.40
N VAL A 113 -3.15 -6.60 1.30
CA VAL A 113 -4.28 -7.53 1.36
C VAL A 113 -5.58 -6.83 1.77
N PRO A 114 -5.68 -6.21 2.97
CA PRO A 114 -6.90 -5.51 3.36
C PRO A 114 -7.19 -4.30 2.47
N LEU A 115 -6.17 -3.62 1.93
CA LEU A 115 -6.35 -2.55 0.94
C LEU A 115 -7.06 -3.05 -0.32
N SER A 116 -6.59 -4.17 -0.90
CA SER A 116 -7.22 -4.74 -2.10
C SER A 116 -8.67 -5.16 -1.86
N ALA A 117 -8.96 -5.71 -0.68
CA ALA A 117 -10.28 -6.16 -0.30
C ALA A 117 -11.25 -4.98 -0.13
N SER A 118 -10.84 -3.91 0.56
CA SER A 118 -11.61 -2.67 0.70
C SER A 118 -11.95 -2.06 -0.68
N ILE A 119 -10.95 -1.91 -1.56
CA ILE A 119 -11.17 -1.37 -2.91
C ILE A 119 -12.18 -2.23 -3.70
N ALA A 120 -12.06 -3.56 -3.65
CA ALA A 120 -12.98 -4.44 -4.36
C ALA A 120 -14.41 -4.33 -3.81
N ILE A 121 -14.57 -4.20 -2.49
CA ILE A 121 -15.86 -3.99 -1.84
C ILE A 121 -16.49 -2.66 -2.28
N GLU A 122 -15.76 -1.55 -2.22
CA GLU A 122 -16.32 -0.25 -2.61
C GLU A 122 -16.70 -0.22 -4.09
N LEU A 123 -15.87 -0.80 -4.96
CA LEU A 123 -16.18 -0.90 -6.37
C LEU A 123 -17.41 -1.78 -6.65
N TYR A 124 -17.62 -2.84 -5.87
CA TYR A 124 -18.87 -3.60 -5.91
C TYR A 124 -20.06 -2.71 -5.55
N LEU A 125 -20.00 -2.00 -4.42
CA LEU A 125 -21.10 -1.17 -3.93
C LEU A 125 -21.45 -0.06 -4.92
N VAL A 126 -20.45 0.68 -5.40
CA VAL A 126 -20.62 1.75 -6.39
C VAL A 126 -21.13 1.20 -7.72
N GLY A 127 -20.51 0.14 -8.24
CA GLY A 127 -20.92 -0.49 -9.49
C GLY A 127 -22.35 -1.01 -9.44
N ARG A 128 -22.75 -1.57 -8.29
CA ARG A 128 -24.12 -2.05 -8.05
C ARG A 128 -25.12 -0.90 -7.99
N VAL A 129 -24.81 0.22 -7.32
CA VAL A 129 -25.67 1.42 -7.30
C VAL A 129 -25.90 1.97 -8.72
N ILE A 130 -24.85 1.97 -9.56
CA ILE A 130 -24.90 2.60 -10.89
C ILE A 130 -25.53 1.69 -11.94
N ALA A 131 -25.15 0.41 -11.96
CA ALA A 131 -25.40 -0.49 -13.08
C ALA A 131 -25.99 -1.86 -12.66
N GLY A 132 -26.37 -2.01 -11.40
CA GLY A 132 -26.98 -3.22 -10.85
C GLY A 132 -25.96 -4.30 -10.44
N THR A 133 -26.47 -5.36 -9.79
CA THR A 133 -25.66 -6.36 -9.08
C THR A 133 -24.66 -7.09 -9.94
N LEU A 134 -25.03 -7.46 -11.18
CA LEU A 134 -24.12 -8.16 -12.08
C LEU A 134 -22.92 -7.28 -12.45
N ALA A 135 -23.16 -6.02 -12.81
CA ALA A 135 -22.11 -5.08 -13.16
C ALA A 135 -21.20 -4.79 -11.96
N GLY A 136 -21.76 -4.55 -10.78
CA GLY A 136 -20.99 -4.40 -9.54
C GLY A 136 -20.10 -5.60 -9.26
N GLY A 137 -20.64 -6.82 -9.40
CA GLY A 137 -19.87 -8.06 -9.23
C GLY A 137 -18.72 -8.20 -10.23
N VAL A 138 -18.96 -7.89 -11.50
CA VAL A 138 -17.91 -7.94 -12.55
C VAL A 138 -16.81 -6.91 -12.28
N ILE A 139 -17.17 -5.66 -11.94
CA ILE A 139 -16.19 -4.60 -11.64
C ILE A 139 -15.31 -5.01 -10.46
N ALA A 140 -15.91 -5.48 -9.37
CA ALA A 140 -15.19 -5.92 -8.19
C ALA A 140 -14.29 -7.13 -8.47
N ALA A 141 -14.77 -8.11 -9.24
CA ALA A 141 -13.99 -9.27 -9.64
C ALA A 141 -12.77 -8.86 -10.49
N VAL A 142 -12.97 -7.99 -11.50
CA VAL A 142 -11.87 -7.51 -12.35
C VAL A 142 -10.85 -6.72 -11.54
N ALA A 143 -11.31 -5.78 -10.71
CA ALA A 143 -10.43 -4.98 -9.86
C ALA A 143 -9.64 -5.86 -8.87
N GLY A 144 -10.31 -6.82 -8.22
CA GLY A 144 -9.69 -7.78 -7.33
C GLY A 144 -8.66 -8.66 -8.03
N LEU A 145 -8.98 -9.19 -9.22
CA LEU A 145 -8.06 -9.99 -10.03
C LEU A 145 -6.84 -9.18 -10.47
N VAL A 146 -7.03 -7.92 -10.90
CA VAL A 146 -5.93 -7.02 -11.28
C VAL A 146 -5.05 -6.71 -10.08
N ALA A 147 -5.63 -6.39 -8.93
CA ALA A 147 -4.87 -6.14 -7.70
C ALA A 147 -4.08 -7.38 -7.27
N VAL A 148 -4.73 -8.56 -7.25
CA VAL A 148 -4.05 -9.83 -6.92
C VAL A 148 -2.92 -10.12 -7.91
N PHE A 149 -3.17 -9.94 -9.20
CA PHE A 149 -2.17 -10.17 -10.22
C PHE A 149 -0.97 -9.24 -10.05
N LEU A 150 -1.19 -7.92 -10.05
CA LEU A 150 -0.11 -6.92 -10.03
C LEU A 150 0.67 -6.92 -8.72
N TRP A 151 0.01 -7.14 -7.58
CA TRP A 151 0.65 -6.98 -6.27
C TRP A 151 1.25 -8.29 -5.73
N PHE A 152 0.72 -9.44 -6.15
CA PHE A 152 1.10 -10.73 -5.56
C PHE A 152 1.65 -11.70 -6.59
N ILE A 153 1.07 -11.78 -7.79
CA ILE A 153 1.52 -12.75 -8.79
C ILE A 153 2.72 -12.21 -9.56
N LEU A 154 2.61 -10.99 -10.11
CA LEU A 154 3.63 -10.33 -10.91
C LEU A 154 5.00 -10.30 -10.20
N PRO A 155 5.12 -9.83 -8.94
CA PRO A 155 6.43 -9.75 -8.29
C PRO A 155 7.03 -11.13 -8.03
N ARG A 156 6.20 -12.16 -7.80
CA ARG A 156 6.65 -13.55 -7.60
C ARG A 156 7.09 -14.23 -8.90
N LEU A 157 6.56 -13.81 -10.04
CA LEU A 157 6.99 -14.31 -11.35
C LEU A 157 8.37 -13.74 -11.71
N PHE A 158 8.56 -12.43 -11.56
CA PHE A 158 9.82 -11.76 -11.91
C PHE A 158 10.94 -11.99 -10.89
N SER A 159 10.63 -12.08 -9.60
CA SER A 159 11.64 -12.44 -8.58
C SER A 159 12.18 -13.88 -8.68
N ARG A 160 11.56 -14.73 -9.51
CA ARG A 160 12.07 -16.05 -9.88
C ARG A 160 12.93 -16.03 -11.14
N ALA A 161 12.79 -15.02 -11.99
CA ALA A 161 13.58 -14.87 -13.21
C ALA A 161 14.98 -14.28 -12.94
N GLU A 162 15.14 -13.58 -11.82
CA GLU A 162 16.40 -12.95 -11.39
C GLU A 162 17.22 -13.80 -10.39
N ARG A 163 16.78 -15.04 -10.07
CA ARG A 163 17.56 -16.02 -9.28
C ARG A 163 18.15 -17.07 -10.20
#